data_AF-A0A2K4XID3-F1
#
_entry.id   AF-A0A2K4XID3-F1
#
_cell.length_a   1.000
_cell.length_b   1.000
_cell.length_c   1.000
_cell.angle_alpha   90.00
_cell.angle_beta   90.00
_cell.angle_gamma   90.00
#
_symmetry.space_group_name_H-M   'P 1'
#
loop_
_entity.id
_entity.type
_entity.pdbx_description
1 polymer ?
#
loop_
_entity_poly.entity_id
_entity_poly.type
_entity_poly.pdbx_seq_one_letter_code
_entity_poly.pdbx_strand_id
1 'polypeptide(L)'
;MSHLNEKQCELAAKLKADGFTLMVESKPEVGKRVEAVRIFQPRGFGGVILRTVRKIVPITRMAEYSYTDTLNNEAGLVESDFDGWRELQTYSEQSVPTH
;
A
#
# COMPACT_ATOMS: atom_id res chain seq x y z
N MET A 1 12.55 15.15 20.94
CA MET A 1 13.44 14.21 20.22
C MET A 1 12.61 13.03 19.74
N SER A 2 11.96 13.25 18.60
CA SER A 2 11.56 12.36 17.50
C SER A 2 11.53 10.83 17.64
N HIS A 3 10.82 10.24 18.61
CA HIS A 3 10.47 8.79 18.56
C HIS A 3 9.63 8.39 17.34
N LEU A 4 9.04 9.35 16.63
CA LEU A 4 8.34 9.13 15.37
C LEU A 4 9.29 8.73 14.22
N ASN A 5 10.56 9.14 14.26
CA ASN A 5 11.49 8.90 13.15
C ASN A 5 11.99 7.45 13.12
N GLU A 6 12.29 6.87 14.28
CA GLU A 6 12.86 5.51 14.36
C GLU A 6 11.89 4.45 13.85
N LYS A 7 10.62 4.51 14.25
CA LYS A 7 9.60 3.55 13.79
C LYS A 7 9.30 3.67 12.30
N GLN A 8 9.40 4.87 11.72
CA GLN A 8 9.26 5.05 10.28
C GLN A 8 10.48 4.55 9.52
N CYS A 9 11.69 4.75 10.05
CA CYS A 9 12.91 4.18 9.49
C CYS A 9 12.91 2.64 9.51
N GLU A 10 12.48 2.00 10.59
CA GLU A 10 12.37 0.55 10.67
C GLU A 10 11.36 -0.03 9.67
N LEU A 11 10.21 0.63 9.49
CA LEU A 11 9.20 0.22 8.53
C LEU A 11 9.72 0.39 7.09
N ALA A 12 10.35 1.52 6.80
CA ALA A 12 10.97 1.78 5.50
C ALA A 12 12.03 0.72 5.17
N ALA A 13 12.86 0.34 6.14
CA ALA A 13 13.86 -0.71 5.98
C ALA A 13 13.21 -2.08 5.70
N LYS A 14 12.14 -2.43 6.41
CA LYS A 14 11.38 -3.68 6.17
C LYS A 14 10.75 -3.70 4.78
N LEU A 15 10.10 -2.62 4.38
CA LEU A 15 9.49 -2.51 3.05
C LEU A 15 10.53 -2.67 1.94
N LYS A 16 11.68 -2.00 2.07
CA LYS A 16 12.79 -2.17 1.13
C LYS A 16 13.33 -3.60 1.11
N ALA A 17 13.48 -4.24 2.27
CA ALA A 17 13.91 -5.64 2.37
C ALA A 17 12.92 -6.60 1.67
N ASP A 18 11.62 -6.29 1.73
CA ASP A 18 10.54 -7.04 1.06
C ASP A 18 10.36 -6.69 -0.43
N GLY A 19 11.26 -5.87 -0.99
CA GLY A 19 11.28 -5.48 -2.40
C GLY A 19 10.35 -4.32 -2.78
N PHE A 20 9.83 -3.58 -1.80
CA PHE A 20 9.02 -2.39 -2.04
C PHE A 20 9.87 -1.14 -2.21
N THR A 21 9.48 -0.33 -3.18
CA THR A 21 9.93 1.04 -3.38
C THR A 21 9.02 1.97 -2.59
N LEU A 22 9.57 2.89 -1.80
CA LEU A 22 8.75 3.80 -1.01
C LEU A 22 8.08 4.85 -1.91
N MET A 23 6.81 5.17 -1.64
CA MET A 23 6.06 6.14 -2.44
C MET A 23 6.66 7.56 -2.40
N VAL A 24 7.40 7.87 -1.33
CA VAL A 24 8.14 9.13 -1.17
C VAL A 24 9.42 9.19 -2.00
N GLU A 25 9.98 8.03 -2.37
CA GLU A 25 11.21 7.93 -3.17
C GLU A 25 10.88 7.92 -4.66
N SER A 26 9.93 7.08 -5.04
CA SER A 26 9.46 6.97 -6.42
C SER A 26 8.01 6.56 -6.43
N LYS A 27 7.21 7.22 -7.28
CA LYS A 27 5.82 6.87 -7.51
C LYS A 27 5.73 5.92 -8.71
N PRO A 28 4.78 4.98 -8.71
CA PRO A 28 4.55 4.13 -9.87
C PRO A 28 4.15 4.99 -11.09
N GLU A 29 4.39 4.47 -12.28
CA GLU A 29 3.98 5.11 -13.53
C GLU A 29 2.45 5.20 -13.63
N VAL A 30 1.96 6.27 -14.26
CA VAL A 30 0.53 6.43 -14.52
C VAL A 30 0.06 5.33 -15.48
N GLY A 31 -1.05 4.68 -15.15
CA GLY A 31 -1.60 3.54 -15.89
C GLY A 31 -0.97 2.18 -15.55
N LYS A 32 0.15 2.15 -14.82
CA LYS A 32 0.80 0.89 -14.43
C LYS A 32 0.13 0.29 -13.20
N ARG A 33 -0.25 -0.98 -13.29
CA ARG A 33 -0.79 -1.76 -12.17
C ARG A 33 0.37 -2.29 -11.33
N VAL A 34 0.32 -2.06 -10.02
CA VAL A 34 1.38 -2.40 -9.06
C VAL A 34 0.77 -2.94 -7.76
N GLU A 35 1.57 -3.63 -6.95
CA GLU A 35 1.19 -3.94 -5.58
C GLU A 35 1.64 -2.81 -4.66
N ALA A 36 0.73 -2.26 -3.86
CA ALA A 36 1.07 -1.20 -2.91
C ALA A 36 0.65 -1.56 -1.48
N VAL A 37 1.44 -1.09 -0.52
CA VAL A 37 1.12 -1.19 0.90
C VAL A 37 0.20 -0.03 1.26
N ARG A 38 -1.10 -0.33 1.30
CA ARG A 38 -2.15 0.57 1.70
C ARG A 38 -2.20 0.70 3.22
N ILE A 39 -2.25 1.92 3.70
CA ILE A 39 -2.45 2.29 5.09
C ILE A 39 -3.93 2.63 5.26
N PHE A 40 -4.60 1.90 6.14
CA PHE A 40 -5.99 2.11 6.48
C PHE A 40 -6.12 2.38 7.98
N GLN A 41 -6.74 3.52 8.31
CA GLN A 41 -6.92 3.99 9.68
C GLN A 41 -8.41 4.15 9.98
N PRO A 42 -9.12 3.10 10.42
CA PRO A 42 -10.54 3.22 10.77
C PRO A 42 -10.70 4.24 11.90
N ARG A 43 -11.59 5.21 11.68
CA ARG A 43 -11.93 6.24 12.64
C ARG A 43 -13.16 5.83 13.45
N GLY A 44 -13.08 6.00 14.77
CA GLY A 44 -14.18 5.80 15.70
C GLY A 44 -15.00 7.07 15.92
N PHE A 45 -15.90 7.02 16.90
CA PHE A 45 -16.70 8.17 17.31
C PHE A 45 -15.80 9.37 17.68
N GLY A 46 -16.10 10.55 17.15
CA GLY A 46 -15.29 11.76 17.35
C GLY A 46 -14.05 11.88 16.47
N GLY A 47 -13.87 11.03 15.45
CA GLY A 47 -12.75 11.13 14.49
C GLY A 47 -11.43 10.54 14.98
N VAL A 48 -11.44 9.84 16.12
CA VAL A 48 -10.24 9.22 16.71
C VAL A 48 -9.80 8.01 15.88
N ILE A 49 -8.52 7.94 15.51
CA ILE A 49 -7.93 6.78 14.85
C ILE A 49 -7.88 5.61 15.84
N LEU A 50 -8.58 4.51 15.55
CA LEU A 50 -8.65 3.35 16.44
C LEU A 50 -7.44 2.44 16.31
N ARG A 51 -6.95 2.26 15.08
CA ARG A 51 -5.76 1.46 14.76
C ARG A 51 -5.21 1.85 13.39
N THR A 52 -3.96 1.49 13.12
CA THR A 52 -3.36 1.57 11.78
C THR A 52 -3.20 0.17 11.23
N VAL A 53 -3.87 -0.14 10.13
CA VAL A 53 -3.79 -1.44 9.44
C VAL A 53 -3.04 -1.24 8.13
N ARG A 54 -2.09 -2.13 7.84
CA ARG A 54 -1.38 -2.16 6.55
C ARG A 54 -1.79 -3.39 5.77
N LYS A 55 -2.12 -3.21 4.50
CA LYS A 55 -2.49 -4.31 3.59
C LYS A 55 -1.83 -4.10 2.23
N ILE A 56 -1.35 -5.18 1.63
CA ILE A 56 -0.87 -5.15 0.25
C ILE A 56 -2.10 -5.27 -0.65
N VAL A 57 -2.28 -4.30 -1.54
CA VAL A 57 -3.41 -4.28 -2.48
C VAL A 57 -2.93 -3.89 -3.89
N PRO A 58 -3.55 -4.44 -4.94
CA PRO A 58 -3.23 -4.08 -6.31
C PRO A 58 -3.87 -2.73 -6.68
N ILE A 59 -3.04 -1.74 -6.96
CA ILE A 59 -3.46 -0.39 -7.36
C ILE A 59 -2.97 -0.03 -8.76
N THR A 60 -3.66 0.92 -9.39
CA THR A 60 -3.19 1.61 -10.59
C THR A 60 -3.18 3.10 -10.33
N ARG A 61 -2.07 3.77 -10.61
CA ARG A 61 -2.00 5.23 -10.54
C ARG A 61 -2.71 5.83 -11.75
N MET A 62 -3.77 6.61 -11.52
CA MET A 62 -4.56 7.24 -12.59
C MET A 62 -4.06 8.65 -12.92
N ALA A 63 -3.54 9.37 -11.93
CA ALA A 63 -3.00 10.72 -12.07
C ALA A 63 -1.94 10.99 -10.99
N GLU A 64 -1.41 12.21 -10.92
CA GLU A 64 -0.29 12.53 -10.04
C GLU A 64 -0.54 12.21 -8.55
N TYR A 65 -1.80 12.37 -8.13
CA TYR A 65 -2.32 12.16 -6.77
C TYR A 65 -3.56 11.27 -6.74
N SER A 66 -3.82 10.50 -7.80
CA SER A 66 -5.02 9.66 -7.91
C SER A 66 -4.62 8.21 -8.14
N TYR A 67 -5.17 7.32 -7.32
CA TYR A 67 -4.97 5.88 -7.42
C TYR A 67 -6.33 5.19 -7.44
N THR A 68 -6.46 4.11 -8.21
CA THR A 68 -7.60 3.20 -8.16
C THR A 68 -7.14 1.86 -7.59
N ASP A 69 -7.92 1.32 -6.66
CA ASP A 69 -7.70 -0.02 -6.11
C ASP A 69 -8.65 -0.99 -6.83
N THR A 70 -8.09 -2.06 -7.38
CA THR A 70 -8.88 -3.08 -8.09
C THR A 70 -9.78 -3.92 -7.17
N LEU A 71 -9.68 -3.75 -5.85
CA LEU A 71 -10.57 -4.37 -4.86
C LEU A 71 -11.89 -3.60 -4.64
N ASN A 72 -12.17 -2.55 -5.43
CA ASN A 72 -13.49 -1.92 -5.54
C ASN A 72 -14.12 -1.42 -4.23
N ASN A 73 -13.28 -1.00 -3.27
CA ASN A 73 -13.73 -0.45 -1.99
C ASN A 73 -13.53 1.07 -1.95
N GLU A 74 -14.41 1.79 -2.66
CA GLU A 74 -14.40 3.25 -2.83
C GLU A 74 -14.39 4.01 -1.50
N ALA A 75 -15.14 3.53 -0.51
CA ALA A 75 -15.22 4.17 0.81
C ALA A 75 -13.87 4.22 1.53
N GLY A 76 -12.99 3.25 1.27
CA GLY A 76 -11.66 3.28 1.85
C GLY A 76 -10.70 4.20 1.11
N LEU A 77 -10.90 4.49 -0.19
CA LEU A 77 -9.90 5.18 -1.02
C LEU A 77 -9.73 6.65 -0.61
N VAL A 78 -10.79 7.26 -0.08
CA VAL A 78 -10.81 8.67 0.35
C VAL A 78 -9.95 8.92 1.61
N GLU A 79 -9.59 7.88 2.37
CA GLU A 79 -8.79 7.97 3.60
C GLU A 79 -7.55 7.05 3.58
N SER A 80 -7.09 6.64 2.41
CA SER A 80 -5.95 5.71 2.30
C SER A 80 -4.67 6.41 1.83
N ASP A 81 -3.63 6.29 2.64
CA ASP A 81 -2.26 6.57 2.24
C ASP A 81 -1.57 5.29 1.78
N PHE A 82 -0.44 5.43 1.10
CA PHE A 82 0.39 4.32 0.63
C PHE A 82 1.83 4.49 1.10
N ASP A 83 2.38 3.49 1.78
CA ASP A 83 3.76 3.51 2.29
C ASP A 83 4.77 3.17 1.17
N GLY A 84 4.43 2.24 0.29
CA GLY A 84 5.32 1.77 -0.77
C GLY A 84 4.62 0.93 -1.84
N TRP A 85 5.29 0.70 -2.96
CA TRP A 85 4.82 -0.12 -4.07
C TRP A 85 5.93 -1.03 -4.61
N ARG A 86 5.54 -2.12 -5.26
CA ARG A 86 6.42 -3.00 -6.04
C ARG A 86 5.71 -3.45 -7.30
N GLU A 87 6.47 -3.93 -8.27
CA GLU A 87 5.87 -4.57 -9.43
C GLU A 87 5.03 -5.78 -8.99
N LEU A 88 3.90 -5.99 -9.68
CA LEU A 88 3.06 -7.16 -9.43
C LEU A 88 3.94 -8.40 -9.51
N GLN A 89 4.08 -9.08 -8.37
CA GLN A 89 4.62 -10.42 -8.39
C GLN A 89 3.59 -11.25 -9.15
N THR A 90 3.86 -11.53 -10.42
CA THR A 90 3.23 -12.63 -11.14
C THR A 90 3.59 -13.88 -10.36
N TYR A 91 2.80 -14.19 -9.33
CA TYR A 91 2.62 -15.57 -8.92
C TYR A 91 2.08 -16.24 -10.17
N SER A 92 2.98 -16.82 -10.95
CA SER A 92 2.64 -17.86 -11.90
C SER A 92 1.67 -18.77 -11.17
N GLU A 93 0.44 -18.83 -11.67
CA GLU A 93 -0.58 -19.74 -11.18
C GLU A 93 0.08 -21.11 -11.07
N GLN A 94 0.42 -21.51 -9.84
CA GLN A 94 0.74 -22.90 -9.57
C GLN A 94 -0.59 -23.62 -9.74
N SER A 95 -0.80 -24.07 -10.98
CA SER A 95 -1.80 -25.04 -11.39
C SER A 95 -1.93 -26.08 -10.28
N VAL A 96 -3.05 -26.02 -9.58
CA VAL A 96 -3.44 -26.98 -8.56
C VAL A 96 -3.41 -28.35 -9.24
N PRO A 97 -2.58 -29.32 -8.82
CA PRO A 97 -2.66 -30.66 -9.36
C PRO A 97 -3.92 -31.29 -8.77
N THR A 98 -4.95 -31.44 -9.60
CA THR A 98 -6.10 -32.28 -9.28
C THR A 98 -5.64 -33.73 -9.33
N HIS A 99 -5.58 -34.41 -8.18
CA HIS A 99 -5.47 -35.86 -8.11
C HIS A 99 -6.70 -36.44 -7.42
#